data_AF-A0A953CCE1-F1
#
_entry.id   AF-A0A953CCE1-F1
#
_cell.length_a   1.000
_cell.length_b   1.000
_cell.length_c   1.000
_cell.angle_alpha   90.00
_cell.angle_beta   90.00
_cell.angle_gamma   90.00
#
_symmetry.space_group_name_H-M   'P 1'
#
loop_
_entity.id
_entity.type
_entity.pdbx_description
1 polymer ?
#
loop_
_entity_poly.entity_id
_entity_poly.type
_entity_poly.pdbx_seq_one_letter_code
_entity_poly.pdbx_strand_id
1 'polypeptide(L)'
;MIEESNGLLVFRQPLGWAARLLLAGGGVFALSVPHELLIRPGVPLLQWGMLPFWLIGLPVGLLGAILLLAGVLGLTRTVTFNAEKRELRVDGNGSFGIGWSERYKFSDVLELETLKDEQGEAPPRFILHAIVAGAKGPLEIGTFESESEAIAAEAKIETLMLGEEGV
;
A
#
# COMPACT_ATOMS: atom_id res chain seq x y z
N MET A 1 -10.36 7.72 -1.58
CA MET A 1 -11.70 7.58 -2.21
C MET A 1 -12.51 6.64 -1.33
N ILE A 2 -13.68 7.07 -0.87
CA ILE A 2 -14.60 6.28 -0.05
C ILE A 2 -15.68 5.72 -0.97
N GLU A 3 -15.88 4.42 -0.95
CA GLU A 3 -16.95 3.74 -1.67
C GLU A 3 -17.88 3.09 -0.64
N GLU A 4 -19.16 3.45 -0.70
CA GLU A 4 -20.19 2.98 0.22
C GLU A 4 -21.19 2.11 -0.55
N SER A 5 -21.36 0.86 -0.11
CA SER A 5 -22.29 -0.08 -0.74
C SER A 5 -22.87 -1.01 0.31
N ASN A 6 -24.16 -0.89 0.62
CA ASN A 6 -24.93 -1.82 1.48
C ASN A 6 -24.16 -2.34 2.72
N GLY A 7 -23.79 -1.45 3.65
CA GLY A 7 -23.10 -1.83 4.89
C GLY A 7 -21.60 -2.15 4.74
N LEU A 8 -21.03 -1.93 3.55
CA LEU A 8 -19.59 -1.92 3.31
C LEU A 8 -19.09 -0.49 3.17
N LEU A 9 -18.05 -0.16 3.92
CA LEU A 9 -17.32 1.10 3.82
C LEU A 9 -15.88 0.79 3.39
N VAL A 10 -15.51 1.21 2.17
CA VAL A 10 -14.23 0.88 1.55
C VAL A 10 -13.38 2.12 1.39
N PHE A 11 -12.18 2.09 1.97
CA PHE A 11 -11.15 3.12 1.83
C PHE A 11 -10.03 2.60 0.93
N ARG A 12 -9.84 3.27 -0.20
CA ARG A 12 -8.73 2.96 -1.13
C ARG A 12 -7.60 3.97 -0.94
N GLN A 13 -6.44 3.47 -0.56
CA GLN A 13 -5.19 4.21 -0.39
C GLN A 13 -4.24 3.85 -1.54
N PRO A 14 -4.16 4.66 -2.60
CA PRO A 14 -3.16 4.47 -3.64
C PRO A 14 -1.77 4.80 -3.06
N LEU A 15 -0.76 4.04 -3.49
CA LEU A 15 0.63 4.39 -3.18
C LEU A 15 0.93 5.82 -3.65
N GLY A 16 1.50 6.64 -2.77
CA GLY A 16 1.84 8.03 -3.05
C GLY A 16 2.78 8.17 -4.26
N TRP A 17 2.67 9.29 -4.98
CA TRP A 17 3.44 9.55 -6.20
C TRP A 17 4.96 9.48 -5.96
N ALA A 18 5.44 9.96 -4.80
CA ALA A 18 6.85 9.93 -4.45
C ALA A 18 7.38 8.49 -4.30
N ALA A 19 6.63 7.63 -3.62
CA ALA A 19 6.96 6.21 -3.50
C ALA A 19 6.92 5.52 -4.87
N ARG A 20 5.97 5.87 -5.75
CA ARG A 20 5.94 5.37 -7.14
C ARG A 20 7.19 5.77 -7.91
N LEU A 21 7.63 7.02 -7.80
CA LEU A 21 8.85 7.50 -8.46
C LEU A 21 10.10 6.83 -7.91
N LEU A 22 10.18 6.62 -6.59
CA LEU A 22 11.30 5.91 -5.97
C LEU A 22 11.37 4.47 -6.45
N LEU A 23 10.24 3.76 -6.50
CA LEU A 23 10.16 2.39 -7.02
C LEU A 23 10.50 2.34 -8.51
N ALA A 24 9.94 3.24 -9.32
CA ALA A 24 10.22 3.31 -10.75
C ALA A 24 11.69 3.65 -11.02
N GLY A 25 12.23 4.66 -10.35
CA GLY A 25 13.62 5.08 -10.47
C GLY A 25 14.60 3.99 -10.01
N GLY A 26 14.32 3.34 -8.88
CA GLY A 26 15.08 2.19 -8.41
C GLY A 26 15.03 1.01 -9.39
N GLY A 27 13.86 0.77 -9.99
CA GLY A 27 13.68 -0.22 -11.05
C GLY A 27 14.50 0.06 -12.31
N VAL A 28 14.47 1.30 -12.82
CA VAL A 28 15.31 1.74 -13.94
C VAL A 28 16.80 1.57 -13.61
N PHE A 29 17.20 1.97 -12.41
CA PHE A 29 18.58 1.84 -11.96
C PHE A 29 19.03 0.37 -11.90
N ALA A 30 18.22 -0.51 -11.32
CA ALA A 30 18.50 -1.95 -11.27
C ALA A 30 18.55 -2.59 -12.67
N LEU A 31 17.74 -2.11 -13.63
CA LEU A 31 17.76 -2.54 -15.03
C LEU A 31 18.98 -2.03 -15.82
N SER A 32 19.68 -0.99 -15.36
CA SER A 32 20.89 -0.50 -16.02
C SER A 32 22.04 -1.53 -16.00
N VAL A 33 22.12 -2.33 -14.93
CA VAL A 33 23.15 -3.36 -14.75
C VAL A 33 23.08 -4.47 -15.82
N PRO A 34 21.94 -5.16 -16.01
CA PRO A 34 21.81 -6.13 -17.09
C PRO A 34 21.82 -5.46 -18.47
N HIS A 35 21.37 -4.21 -18.62
CA HIS A 35 21.45 -3.49 -19.90
C HIS A 35 22.89 -3.38 -20.39
N GLU A 36 23.83 -2.95 -19.53
CA GLU A 36 25.26 -2.88 -19.86
C GLU A 36 25.88 -4.25 -20.17
N LEU A 37 25.42 -5.32 -19.51
CA LEU A 37 25.90 -6.68 -19.75
C LEU A 37 25.33 -7.32 -21.03
N LEU A 38 24.10 -6.97 -21.41
CA LEU A 38 23.36 -7.60 -22.50
C LEU A 38 23.52 -6.89 -23.84
N ILE A 39 23.58 -5.56 -23.83
CA ILE A 39 23.42 -4.74 -25.05
C ILE A 39 24.75 -4.17 -25.52
N ARG A 40 25.82 -4.25 -24.71
CA ARG A 40 27.14 -3.74 -25.10
C ARG A 40 27.69 -4.54 -26.29
N PRO A 41 27.92 -3.90 -27.45
CA PRO A 41 28.47 -4.59 -28.62
C PRO A 41 29.88 -5.09 -28.31
N GLY A 42 30.11 -6.38 -28.58
CA GLY A 42 31.41 -7.03 -28.40
C GLY A 42 31.55 -7.92 -27.16
N VAL A 43 30.51 -8.05 -26.33
CA VAL A 43 30.50 -9.01 -25.20
C VAL A 43 29.99 -10.38 -25.69
N PRO A 44 30.81 -11.44 -25.65
CA PRO A 44 30.36 -12.78 -26.04
C PRO A 44 29.43 -13.37 -24.97
N LEU A 45 28.13 -13.38 -25.27
CA LEU A 45 27.04 -13.73 -24.35
C LEU A 45 27.19 -15.09 -23.64
N LEU A 46 27.91 -16.05 -24.24
CA LEU A 46 28.05 -17.43 -23.77
C LEU A 46 29.48 -17.83 -23.36
N GLN A 47 30.33 -16.87 -23.00
CA GLN A 47 31.62 -17.20 -22.41
C GLN A 47 31.48 -17.64 -20.95
N TRP A 48 32.10 -18.77 -20.59
CA TRP A 48 32.15 -19.30 -19.22
C TRP A 48 32.67 -18.28 -18.19
N GLY A 49 33.55 -17.36 -18.59
CA GLY A 49 34.05 -16.29 -17.72
C GLY A 49 33.00 -15.25 -17.32
N MET A 50 31.87 -15.17 -18.03
CA MET A 50 30.79 -14.23 -17.74
C MET A 50 29.73 -14.80 -16.77
N LEU A 51 29.78 -16.11 -16.48
CA LEU A 51 28.79 -16.80 -15.66
C LEU A 51 28.50 -16.10 -14.30
N PRO A 52 29.50 -15.59 -13.55
CA PRO A 52 29.24 -14.87 -12.31
C PRO A 52 28.42 -13.59 -12.51
N PHE A 53 28.66 -12.87 -13.61
CA PHE A 53 27.93 -11.65 -13.94
C PHE A 53 26.48 -11.94 -14.33
N TRP A 54 26.22 -13.06 -15.01
CA TRP A 54 24.87 -13.51 -15.32
C TRP A 54 24.08 -13.90 -14.08
N LEU A 55 24.72 -14.62 -13.15
CA LEU A 55 24.09 -15.04 -11.89
C LEU A 55 23.68 -13.86 -11.01
N ILE A 56 24.34 -12.72 -11.13
CA ILE A 56 24.00 -11.50 -10.38
C ILE A 56 23.07 -10.59 -11.21
N GLY A 57 23.38 -10.40 -12.49
CA GLY A 57 22.68 -9.47 -13.37
C GLY A 57 21.24 -9.88 -13.68
N LEU A 58 20.96 -11.17 -13.86
CA LEU A 58 19.61 -11.64 -14.14
C LEU A 58 18.66 -11.45 -12.94
N PRO A 59 19.00 -11.87 -11.71
CA PRO A 59 18.15 -11.59 -10.54
C PRO A 59 17.98 -10.09 -10.27
N VAL A 60 19.05 -9.30 -10.41
CA VAL A 60 18.97 -7.83 -10.24
C VAL A 60 18.08 -7.20 -11.31
N GLY A 61 18.19 -7.64 -12.56
CA GLY A 61 17.31 -7.20 -13.65
C GLY A 61 15.85 -7.56 -13.43
N LEU A 62 15.59 -8.79 -12.97
CA LEU A 62 14.24 -9.24 -12.63
C LEU A 62 13.66 -8.40 -11.48
N LEU A 63 14.44 -8.16 -10.43
CA LEU A 63 14.05 -7.29 -9.33
C LEU A 63 13.78 -5.86 -9.83
N GLY A 64 14.62 -5.33 -10.72
CA GLY A 64 14.44 -4.01 -11.32
C GLY A 64 13.14 -3.90 -12.12
N ALA A 65 12.82 -4.91 -12.94
CA ALA A 65 11.54 -4.99 -13.65
C ALA A 65 10.35 -5.04 -12.69
N ILE A 66 10.47 -5.78 -11.58
CA ILE A 66 9.45 -5.87 -10.54
C ILE A 66 9.19 -4.50 -9.88
N LEU A 67 10.26 -3.80 -9.49
CA LEU A 67 10.16 -2.47 -8.89
C LEU A 67 9.57 -1.45 -9.86
N LEU A 68 9.98 -1.50 -11.13
CA LEU A 68 9.47 -0.62 -12.17
C LEU A 68 7.97 -0.83 -12.40
N LEU A 69 7.55 -2.10 -12.51
CA LEU A 69 6.13 -2.44 -12.61
C LEU A 69 5.34 -2.03 -11.36
N ALA A 70 5.92 -2.15 -10.16
CA ALA A 70 5.30 -1.69 -8.92
C ALA A 70 5.11 -0.16 -8.88
N GLY A 71 6.09 0.60 -9.37
CA GLY A 71 5.99 2.05 -9.51
C GLY A 71 4.92 2.47 -10.53
N VAL A 72 4.84 1.78 -11.67
CA VAL A 72 3.91 2.09 -12.76
C VAL A 72 2.47 1.69 -12.44
N LEU A 73 2.25 0.44 -12.01
CA LEU A 73 0.90 -0.08 -11.74
C LEU A 73 0.31 0.52 -10.45
N GLY A 74 1.17 0.93 -9.51
CA GLY A 74 0.77 1.47 -8.24
C GLY A 74 0.24 0.38 -7.30
N LEU A 75 0.95 0.17 -6.21
CA LEU A 75 0.42 -0.61 -5.10
C LEU A 75 -0.82 0.09 -4.54
N THR A 76 -1.86 -0.67 -4.23
CA THR A 76 -3.06 -0.11 -3.60
C THR A 76 -3.36 -0.89 -2.33
N ARG A 77 -3.46 -0.17 -1.22
CA ARG A 77 -3.96 -0.71 0.03
C ARG A 77 -5.44 -0.36 0.15
N THR A 78 -6.24 -1.33 0.53
CA THR A 78 -7.68 -1.17 0.69
C THR A 78 -8.07 -1.59 2.09
N VAL A 79 -8.76 -0.71 2.81
CA VAL A 79 -9.30 -0.97 4.14
C VAL A 79 -10.80 -1.03 4.01
N THR A 80 -11.40 -2.16 4.36
CA THR A 80 -12.85 -2.40 4.21
C THR A 80 -13.44 -2.69 5.57
N PHE A 81 -14.44 -1.91 5.95
CA PHE A 81 -15.29 -2.21 7.10
C PHE A 81 -16.56 -2.88 6.58
N ASN A 82 -16.85 -4.08 7.08
CA ASN A 82 -18.04 -4.84 6.72
C ASN A 82 -18.98 -4.95 7.93
N ALA A 83 -20.11 -4.27 7.88
CA ALA A 83 -21.11 -4.27 8.95
C ALA A 83 -21.79 -5.64 9.12
N GLU A 84 -22.08 -6.36 8.03
CA GLU A 84 -22.75 -7.66 8.06
C GLU A 84 -21.89 -8.72 8.76
N LYS A 85 -20.59 -8.74 8.42
CA LYS A 85 -19.62 -9.71 8.97
C LYS A 85 -18.93 -9.23 10.24
N ARG A 86 -19.12 -7.95 10.61
CA ARG A 86 -18.48 -7.28 11.74
C ARG A 86 -16.96 -7.42 11.73
N GLU A 87 -16.38 -7.25 10.56
CA GLU A 87 -14.94 -7.40 10.33
C GLU A 87 -14.35 -6.17 9.63
N LEU A 88 -13.16 -5.81 10.08
CA LEU A 88 -12.24 -4.91 9.42
C LEU A 88 -11.29 -5.77 8.59
N ARG A 89 -11.29 -5.57 7.28
CA ARG A 89 -10.43 -6.27 6.34
C ARG A 89 -9.44 -5.31 5.70
N VAL A 90 -8.18 -5.69 5.72
CA VAL A 90 -7.08 -4.91 5.15
C VAL A 90 -6.46 -5.73 4.04
N ASP A 91 -6.66 -5.29 2.80
CA ASP A 91 -6.10 -5.93 1.62
C ASP A 91 -4.99 -5.05 1.04
N GLY A 92 -3.77 -5.57 0.99
CA GLY A 92 -2.66 -4.95 0.27
C GLY A 92 -2.49 -5.64 -1.07
N ASN A 93 -2.75 -4.94 -2.17
CA ASN A 93 -2.54 -5.49 -3.50
C ASN A 93 -1.11 -5.21 -3.96
N GLY A 94 -0.28 -6.25 -3.94
CA GLY A 94 1.02 -6.28 -4.59
C GLY A 94 0.86 -6.20 -6.11
N SER A 95 1.73 -5.44 -6.77
CA SER A 95 2.02 -5.70 -8.19
C SER A 95 2.52 -7.15 -8.26
N PHE A 96 2.08 -7.93 -9.25
CA PHE A 96 2.31 -9.40 -9.39
C PHE A 96 1.32 -10.34 -8.70
N GLY A 97 0.17 -9.87 -8.20
CA GLY A 97 -0.87 -10.76 -7.64
C GLY A 97 -0.51 -11.37 -6.29
N ILE A 98 0.62 -10.97 -5.71
CA ILE A 98 0.98 -11.25 -4.33
C ILE A 98 0.24 -10.24 -3.47
N GLY A 99 -1.00 -10.57 -3.15
CA GLY A 99 -1.80 -9.83 -2.18
C GLY A 99 -1.56 -10.34 -0.77
N TRP A 100 -1.63 -9.47 0.21
CA TRP A 100 -1.84 -9.87 1.60
C TRP A 100 -3.22 -9.42 2.05
N SER A 101 -3.81 -10.18 2.96
CA SER A 101 -5.13 -9.89 3.51
C SER A 101 -5.08 -10.18 4.99
N GLU A 102 -5.31 -9.16 5.80
CA GLU A 102 -5.45 -9.27 7.25
C GLU A 102 -6.90 -8.96 7.62
N ARG A 103 -7.41 -9.66 8.63
CA ARG A 103 -8.78 -9.51 9.11
C ARG A 103 -8.76 -9.34 10.62
N TYR A 104 -9.54 -8.38 11.08
CA TYR A 104 -9.72 -8.02 12.48
C TYR A 104 -11.21 -7.93 12.78
N LYS A 105 -11.62 -8.27 14.00
CA LYS A 105 -12.99 -8.03 14.43
C LYS A 105 -13.15 -6.57 14.82
N PHE A 106 -14.37 -6.05 14.77
CA PHE A 106 -14.64 -4.70 15.29
C PHE A 106 -14.33 -4.59 16.78
N SER A 107 -14.55 -5.66 17.56
CA SER A 107 -14.17 -5.72 18.98
C SER A 107 -12.67 -5.57 19.24
N ASP A 108 -11.84 -5.81 18.22
CA ASP A 108 -10.39 -5.68 18.33
C ASP A 108 -9.93 -4.25 18.03
N VAL A 109 -10.81 -3.40 17.47
CA VAL A 109 -10.53 -1.98 17.22
C VAL A 109 -10.74 -1.24 18.54
N LEU A 110 -9.64 -0.82 19.16
CA LEU A 110 -9.64 -0.19 20.48
C LEU A 110 -9.97 1.29 20.40
N GLU A 111 -9.44 1.97 19.39
CA GLU A 111 -9.54 3.42 19.24
C GLU A 111 -9.39 3.83 17.77
N LEU A 112 -10.07 4.90 17.39
CA LEU A 112 -9.86 5.61 16.13
C LEU A 112 -9.22 6.96 16.47
N GLU A 113 -8.13 7.29 15.79
CA GLU A 113 -7.41 8.54 16.00
C GLU A 113 -7.28 9.30 14.68
N THR A 114 -7.78 10.54 14.67
CA THR A 114 -7.50 11.49 13.59
C THR A 114 -6.25 12.30 13.94
N LEU A 115 -5.18 12.13 13.17
CA LEU A 115 -3.92 12.85 13.34
C LEU A 115 -3.73 13.86 12.20
N LYS A 116 -3.21 15.04 12.53
CA LYS A 116 -2.76 15.99 11.53
C LYS A 116 -1.37 15.60 11.03
N ASP A 117 -1.21 15.47 9.72
CA ASP A 117 0.09 15.28 9.09
C ASP A 117 0.88 16.60 9.14
N GLU A 118 1.74 16.73 10.14
CA GLU A 118 2.63 17.88 10.30
C GLU A 118 3.89 17.80 9.42
N GLN A 119 4.12 16.66 8.76
CA GLN A 119 5.31 16.42 7.91
C GLN A 119 5.06 16.71 6.42
N GLY A 120 3.80 16.92 6.02
CA GLY A 120 3.43 17.24 4.64
C GLY A 120 3.76 18.69 4.25
N GLU A 121 4.34 18.89 3.05
CA GLU A 121 4.29 20.18 2.37
C GLU A 121 2.82 20.55 2.11
N ALA A 122 2.45 21.79 2.43
CA ALA A 122 1.07 22.28 2.35
C ALA A 122 0.38 21.90 1.03
N PRO A 123 -0.92 21.54 1.05
CA PRO A 123 -1.90 21.73 2.12
C PRO A 123 -1.84 20.70 3.26
N PRO A 124 -2.29 21.05 4.49
CA PRO A 124 -2.33 20.14 5.62
C PRO A 124 -3.23 18.94 5.30
N ARG A 125 -2.77 17.74 5.66
CA ARG A 125 -3.52 16.50 5.49
C ARG A 125 -3.89 15.95 6.85
N PHE A 126 -5.00 15.23 6.91
CA PHE A 126 -5.47 14.57 8.12
C PHE A 126 -5.49 13.07 7.86
N ILE A 127 -4.92 12.29 8.75
CA ILE A 127 -4.76 10.86 8.61
C ILE A 127 -5.59 10.21 9.70
N LEU A 128 -6.48 9.30 9.31
CA LEU A 128 -7.28 8.51 10.24
C LEU A 128 -6.59 7.16 10.48
N HIS A 129 -6.29 6.86 11.74
CA HIS A 129 -5.70 5.60 12.20
C HIS A 129 -6.71 4.80 13.01
N ALA A 130 -6.65 3.47 12.91
CA ALA A 130 -7.26 2.54 13.86
C ALA A 130 -6.17 1.89 14.72
N ILE A 131 -6.32 1.94 16.03
CA ILE A 131 -5.52 1.14 16.96
C ILE A 131 -6.24 -0.19 17.13
N VAL A 132 -5.64 -1.26 16.61
CA VAL A 132 -6.23 -2.60 16.60
C VAL A 132 -5.40 -3.56 17.44
N ALA A 133 -6.05 -4.27 18.35
CA ALA A 133 -5.44 -5.31 19.17
C ALA A 133 -4.86 -6.41 18.27
N GLY A 134 -3.58 -6.73 18.49
CA GLY A 134 -2.86 -7.75 17.70
C GLY A 134 -2.30 -7.25 16.36
N ALA A 135 -2.58 -6.01 15.95
CA ALA A 135 -1.83 -5.37 14.86
C ALA A 135 -0.42 -4.97 15.32
N LYS A 136 0.54 -4.91 14.38
CA LYS A 136 1.93 -4.52 14.68
C LYS A 136 2.10 -3.03 14.99
N GLY A 137 1.05 -2.23 14.80
CA GLY A 137 1.03 -0.79 14.98
C GLY A 137 -0.30 -0.18 14.54
N PRO A 138 -0.44 1.16 14.59
CA PRO A 138 -1.63 1.84 14.14
C PRO A 138 -1.89 1.59 12.65
N LEU A 139 -3.12 1.25 12.34
CA LEU A 139 -3.57 0.91 11.01
C LEU A 139 -4.10 2.16 10.32
N GLU A 140 -3.37 2.69 9.34
CA GLU A 140 -3.88 3.81 8.55
C GLU A 140 -5.11 3.40 7.75
N ILE A 141 -6.24 4.09 7.94
CA ILE A 141 -7.52 3.85 7.26
C ILE A 141 -7.62 4.71 6.00
N GLY A 142 -7.31 6.01 6.13
CA GLY A 142 -7.44 6.97 5.05
C GLY A 142 -6.76 8.29 5.33
N THR A 143 -6.51 9.02 4.25
CA THR A 143 -5.98 10.40 4.27
C THR A 143 -7.04 11.34 3.70
N PHE A 144 -7.20 12.49 4.34
CA PHE A 144 -8.23 13.49 4.08
C PHE A 144 -7.60 14.87 3.89
N GLU A 145 -8.26 15.71 3.09
CA GLU A 145 -7.82 17.09 2.84
C GLU A 145 -8.29 18.04 3.93
N SER A 146 -9.28 17.64 4.73
CA SER A 146 -9.82 18.45 5.82
C SER A 146 -10.09 17.62 7.07
N GLU A 147 -9.98 18.28 8.23
CA GLU A 147 -10.27 17.69 9.54
C GLU A 147 -11.73 17.25 9.64
N SER A 148 -12.65 18.06 9.11
CA SER A 148 -14.08 17.77 9.10
C SER A 148 -14.42 16.50 8.32
N GLU A 149 -13.72 16.23 7.22
CA GLU A 149 -13.92 14.99 6.45
C GLU A 149 -13.39 13.77 7.21
N ALA A 150 -12.25 13.90 7.88
CA ALA A 150 -11.68 12.84 8.71
C ALA A 150 -12.61 12.49 9.87
N ILE A 151 -13.08 13.50 10.61
CA ILE A 151 -14.05 13.33 11.71
C ILE A 151 -15.37 12.74 11.21
N ALA A 152 -15.87 13.17 10.04
CA ALA A 152 -17.08 12.60 9.46
C ALA A 152 -16.89 11.13 9.07
N ALA A 153 -15.70 10.74 8.61
CA ALA A 153 -15.38 9.35 8.31
C ALA A 153 -15.24 8.51 9.59
N GLU A 154 -14.60 9.06 10.62
CA GLU A 154 -14.49 8.46 11.96
C GLU A 154 -15.88 8.17 12.55
N ALA A 155 -16.74 9.19 12.62
CA ALA A 155 -18.10 9.05 13.12
C ALA A 155 -18.93 8.01 12.35
N LYS A 156 -18.69 7.87 11.04
CA LYS A 156 -19.33 6.83 10.21
C LYS A 156 -18.85 5.43 10.57
N ILE A 157 -17.55 5.26 10.78
CA ILE A 157 -16.98 3.97 11.20
C ILE A 157 -17.51 3.62 12.60
N GLU A 158 -17.51 4.58 13.53
CA GLU A 158 -18.08 4.40 14.86
C GLU A 158 -19.55 4.01 14.81
N THR A 159 -20.37 4.70 14.00
CA THR A 159 -21.80 4.34 13.84
C THR A 159 -21.95 2.93 13.29
N LEU A 160 -21.08 2.52 12.36
CA LEU A 160 -21.07 1.19 11.76
C LEU A 160 -20.62 0.11 12.76
N MET A 161 -19.75 0.46 13.71
CA MET A 161 -19.33 -0.41 14.82
C MET A 161 -20.38 -0.46 15.95
N LEU A 162 -20.92 0.68 16.39
CA LEU A 162 -21.91 0.85 17.47
C LEU A 162 -23.30 0.28 17.16
N GLY A 163 -23.58 -0.10 15.92
CA GLY A 163 -24.69 -1.03 15.61
C GLY A 163 -24.65 -2.34 16.43
N GLU A 164 -23.58 -2.55 17.21
CA GLU A 164 -23.42 -3.53 18.29
C GLU A 164 -24.32 -3.33 19.52
N GLU A 165 -24.71 -2.10 19.90
CA GLU A 165 -25.37 -1.84 21.20
C GLU A 165 -26.92 -1.89 21.17
N GLY A 166 -27.52 -2.12 19.99
CA GLY A 166 -28.95 -1.98 19.76
C GLY A 166 -29.78 -3.26 19.62
N VAL A 167 -29.21 -4.46 19.87
CA VAL A 167 -29.92 -5.75 19.77
C VAL A 167 -29.61 -6.66 20.94
#